data_AF-R4WZ09-F1
#
_entry.id   AF-R4WZ09-F1
#
_cell.length_a   1.000
_cell.length_b   1.000
_cell.length_c   1.000
_cell.angle_alpha   90.00
_cell.angle_beta   90.00
_cell.angle_gamma   90.00
#
_symmetry.space_group_name_H-M   'P 1'
#
loop_
_entity.id
_entity.type
_entity.pdbx_description
1 polymer ?
#
loop_
_entity_poly.entity_id
_entity_poly.type
_entity_poly.pdbx_seq_one_letter_code
_entity_poly.pdbx_strand_id
1 'polypeptide(L)'
;MPESNAGGYPQDGVPSGDIKDTVPGAWWYHSVTEEIRGAIAKLGGVPDWTKTDQLATAISSSIQSATSRVTSDLAALDGASLIGFMSPHTPRLANPYSTIIANNEANYNADEGIQFGLQCGIVIGQNVLIGNGDLGIEGDTAFATSATFDTLGFEVPSQAIVIGNYIDGRTLDGTLGRGGITFSGGNEGVAQITGNIVRNVAGKMGISALQRSGGFIVVEGNMLDQCDPGALQHQIQASAMWVRVNNNTITRPGATNSHDVVFIYGSNQVALIEGNYSDAVTANCARIAPANASFKLLRVSQNTFLGSGADAIILAPSSACAIQAVDISSNQLLNVNSSGWTDKRAISVRPSSADLAVTIGRLSVRGNSLTYAAPTQYPIGLINMQAGSVSEADIGENSFGVPSMPNGNGSIDLATAVVPYQLFERSNILPGQRSLRGAAPPTLGTWAIGDNMTNIDPSANPVVGWVCTLAGSPGTWKPYGALTS
;
A
#
# COMPACT_ATOMS: atom_id res chain seq x y z
N MET A 1 27.65 75.91 -0.65
CA MET A 1 26.71 75.74 -1.79
C MET A 1 26.94 76.88 -2.76
N PRO A 2 26.88 76.67 -4.08
CA PRO A 2 26.94 77.77 -5.05
C PRO A 2 25.79 78.76 -4.84
N GLU A 3 26.05 80.07 -4.90
CA GLU A 3 25.13 81.11 -4.43
C GLU A 3 24.00 81.52 -5.39
N SER A 4 23.76 80.84 -6.53
CA SER A 4 22.52 81.03 -7.29
C SER A 4 22.30 79.93 -8.35
N ASN A 5 21.05 79.47 -8.45
CA ASN A 5 20.56 78.58 -9.51
C ASN A 5 19.89 79.43 -10.61
N ALA A 6 20.67 79.90 -11.58
CA ALA A 6 20.09 80.32 -12.86
C ALA A 6 19.72 79.05 -13.64
N GLY A 7 18.57 78.45 -13.30
CA GLY A 7 18.15 77.13 -13.74
C GLY A 7 17.93 77.00 -15.25
N GLY A 8 19.00 76.70 -15.99
CA GLY A 8 18.95 76.26 -17.37
C GLY A 8 19.68 74.93 -17.54
N TYR A 9 19.05 73.96 -18.19
CA TYR A 9 19.75 72.79 -18.72
C TYR A 9 20.68 73.25 -19.86
N PRO A 10 21.83 72.60 -20.08
CA PRO A 10 22.63 72.81 -21.29
C PRO A 10 21.72 72.58 -22.51
N GLN A 11 21.72 73.53 -23.44
CA GLN A 11 21.00 73.41 -24.70
C GLN A 11 22.01 73.45 -25.84
N ASP A 12 21.88 72.49 -26.77
CA ASP A 12 22.54 72.59 -28.05
C ASP A 12 21.96 73.81 -28.76
N GLY A 13 22.81 74.80 -29.04
CA GLY A 13 22.37 76.04 -29.68
C GLY A 13 21.60 75.74 -30.98
N VAL A 14 20.57 76.53 -31.29
CA VAL A 14 19.78 76.38 -32.52
C VAL A 14 20.34 77.34 -33.56
N PRO A 15 21.11 76.89 -34.57
CA PRO A 15 21.84 77.79 -35.45
C PRO A 15 20.93 78.72 -36.27
N SER A 16 19.69 78.29 -36.55
CA SER A 16 18.70 79.05 -37.31
C SER A 16 17.91 80.07 -36.47
N GLY A 17 18.15 80.14 -35.16
CA GLY A 17 17.34 80.92 -34.23
C GLY A 17 18.14 81.66 -33.17
N ASP A 18 19.37 82.12 -33.45
CA ASP A 18 20.21 82.98 -32.58
C ASP A 18 20.35 82.55 -31.09
N ILE A 19 19.96 81.31 -30.75
CA ILE A 19 20.14 80.70 -29.43
C ILE A 19 21.51 80.05 -29.42
N LYS A 20 22.43 80.65 -28.65
CA LYS A 20 23.79 80.13 -28.45
C LYS A 20 23.78 78.87 -27.60
N ASP A 21 24.77 78.02 -27.84
CA ASP A 21 25.11 76.89 -26.98
C ASP A 21 25.38 77.36 -25.54
N THR A 22 24.84 76.63 -24.57
CA THR A 22 25.11 76.89 -23.15
C THR A 22 26.00 75.79 -22.57
N VAL A 23 27.15 76.20 -22.03
CA VAL A 23 28.06 75.31 -21.31
C VAL A 23 27.48 75.01 -19.91
N PRO A 24 27.51 73.75 -19.42
CA PRO A 24 27.04 73.45 -18.08
C PRO A 24 27.70 74.35 -17.01
N GLY A 25 26.88 75.02 -16.20
CA GLY A 25 27.36 75.84 -15.08
C GLY A 25 27.79 74.99 -13.87
N ALA A 26 28.46 75.62 -12.89
CA ALA A 26 28.92 74.96 -11.67
C ALA A 26 27.80 74.21 -10.90
N TRP A 27 26.57 74.73 -10.94
CA TRP A 27 25.41 74.08 -10.33
C TRP A 27 25.05 72.76 -11.02
N TRP A 28 25.12 72.69 -12.35
CA TRP A 28 24.84 71.46 -13.10
C TRP A 28 25.85 70.35 -12.73
N TYR A 29 27.14 70.68 -12.69
CA TYR A 29 28.17 69.74 -12.26
C TYR A 29 27.96 69.27 -10.81
N HIS A 30 27.56 70.18 -9.92
CA HIS A 30 27.22 69.83 -8.54
C HIS A 30 26.03 68.86 -8.47
N SER A 31 24.93 69.13 -9.20
CA SER A 31 23.76 68.25 -9.22
C SER A 31 24.08 66.85 -9.75
N VAL A 32 24.82 66.75 -10.87
CA VAL A 32 25.24 65.45 -11.42
C VAL A 32 26.16 64.71 -10.46
N THR A 33 27.09 65.43 -9.81
CA THR A 33 28.01 64.84 -8.83
C THR A 33 27.25 64.30 -7.61
N GLU A 34 26.28 65.04 -7.09
CA GLU A 34 25.48 64.60 -5.94
C GLU A 34 24.55 63.43 -6.28
N GLU A 35 23.98 63.38 -7.49
CA GLU A 35 23.23 62.21 -7.97
C GLU A 35 24.11 60.96 -8.04
N ILE A 36 25.31 61.06 -8.63
CA ILE A 36 26.26 59.93 -8.70
C ILE A 36 26.69 59.50 -7.29
N ARG A 37 27.02 60.45 -6.41
CA ARG A 37 27.39 60.21 -5.02
C ARG A 37 26.27 59.49 -4.26
N GLY A 38 25.04 59.94 -4.44
CA GLY A 38 23.83 59.33 -3.86
C GLY A 38 23.57 57.93 -4.38
N ALA A 39 23.76 57.68 -5.68
CA ALA A 39 23.62 56.36 -6.29
C ALA A 39 24.65 55.35 -5.75
N ILE A 40 25.93 55.75 -5.66
CA ILE A 40 27.00 54.91 -5.07
C ILE A 40 26.66 54.54 -3.62
N ALA A 41 26.24 55.53 -2.81
CA ALA A 41 25.90 55.31 -1.40
C ALA A 41 24.68 54.39 -1.22
N LYS A 42 23.61 54.59 -1.99
CA LYS A 42 22.40 53.74 -1.95
C LYS A 42 22.67 52.30 -2.34
N LEU A 43 23.66 52.06 -3.20
CA LEU A 43 24.12 50.73 -3.60
C LEU A 43 25.15 50.13 -2.63
N GLY A 44 25.42 50.77 -1.50
CA GLY A 44 26.31 50.27 -0.44
C GLY A 44 27.79 50.61 -0.63
N GLY A 45 28.15 51.44 -1.62
CA GLY A 45 29.50 51.95 -1.81
C GLY A 45 29.80 53.20 -0.97
N VAL A 46 31.09 53.53 -0.82
CA VAL A 46 31.54 54.78 -0.19
C VAL A 46 32.12 55.69 -1.27
N PRO A 47 31.50 56.84 -1.58
CA PRO A 47 31.98 57.74 -2.63
C PRO A 47 33.37 58.33 -2.35
N ASP A 48 34.26 58.22 -3.33
CA ASP A 48 35.65 58.62 -3.30
C ASP A 48 36.00 59.41 -4.56
N TRP A 49 36.23 60.72 -4.44
CA TRP A 49 36.49 61.58 -5.60
C TRP A 49 37.76 61.20 -6.39
N THR A 50 38.64 60.34 -5.86
CA THR A 50 39.84 59.84 -6.54
C THR A 50 39.57 58.67 -7.49
N LYS A 51 38.36 58.09 -7.47
CA LYS A 51 37.98 56.92 -8.27
C LYS A 51 36.85 57.21 -9.24
N THR A 52 37.07 56.87 -10.51
CA THR A 52 36.12 57.17 -11.62
C THR A 52 35.22 55.99 -11.99
N ASP A 53 35.34 54.84 -11.32
CA ASP A 53 34.64 53.58 -11.65
C ASP A 53 33.62 53.13 -10.59
N GLN A 54 33.49 53.88 -9.48
CA GLN A 54 32.72 53.45 -8.31
C GLN A 54 31.24 53.17 -8.59
N LEU A 55 30.61 53.95 -9.47
CA LEU A 55 29.21 53.71 -9.84
C LEU A 55 29.07 52.37 -10.56
N ALA A 56 29.99 52.05 -11.47
CA ALA A 56 30.00 50.76 -12.17
C ALA A 56 30.25 49.61 -11.19
N THR A 57 31.21 49.74 -10.26
CA THR A 57 31.48 48.75 -9.22
C THR A 57 30.27 48.52 -8.31
N ALA A 58 29.59 49.59 -7.90
CA ALA A 58 28.42 49.50 -7.04
C ALA A 58 27.23 48.82 -7.74
N ILE A 59 26.99 49.16 -9.02
CA ILE A 59 25.95 48.51 -9.85
C ILE A 59 26.27 47.02 -10.02
N SER A 60 27.50 46.68 -10.41
CA SER A 60 27.93 45.28 -10.59
C SER A 60 27.77 44.47 -9.31
N SER A 61 28.15 45.02 -8.15
CA SER A 61 28.04 44.34 -6.86
C SER A 61 26.57 44.12 -6.46
N SER A 62 25.69 45.09 -6.74
CA SER A 62 24.25 44.97 -6.51
C SER A 62 23.62 43.88 -7.40
N ILE A 63 23.98 43.84 -8.69
CA ILE A 63 23.54 42.79 -9.62
C ILE A 63 24.06 41.43 -9.18
N GLN A 64 25.33 41.30 -8.79
CA GLN A 64 25.89 40.05 -8.30
C GLN A 64 25.21 39.58 -7.02
N SER A 65 24.89 40.50 -6.09
CA SER A 65 24.17 40.19 -4.85
C SER A 65 22.73 39.77 -5.13
N ALA A 66 22.04 40.43 -6.06
CA ALA A 66 20.70 40.04 -6.52
C ALA A 66 20.73 38.67 -7.20
N THR A 67 21.69 38.43 -8.09
CA THR A 67 21.89 37.14 -8.76
C THR A 67 22.20 36.04 -7.77
N SER A 68 23.04 36.30 -6.76
CA SER A 68 23.39 35.34 -5.72
C SER A 68 22.19 35.01 -4.83
N ARG A 69 21.36 36.01 -4.47
CA ARG A 69 20.10 35.78 -3.76
C ARG A 69 19.14 34.95 -4.60
N VAL A 70 18.88 35.33 -5.84
CA VAL A 70 18.02 34.54 -6.75
C VAL A 70 18.56 33.13 -6.95
N THR A 71 19.87 32.95 -7.13
CA THR A 71 20.49 31.63 -7.26
C THR A 71 20.37 30.85 -5.96
N SER A 72 20.55 31.48 -4.80
CA SER A 72 20.37 30.87 -3.49
C SER A 72 18.92 30.49 -3.22
N ASP A 73 17.96 31.33 -3.62
CA ASP A 73 16.52 31.10 -3.46
C ASP A 73 16.04 30.00 -4.41
N LEU A 74 16.65 29.88 -5.59
CA LEU A 74 16.41 28.80 -6.56
C LEU A 74 17.16 27.50 -6.22
N ALA A 75 18.30 27.58 -5.54
CA ALA A 75 19.10 26.43 -5.11
C ALA A 75 18.75 25.94 -3.70
N ALA A 76 18.04 26.76 -2.90
CA ALA A 76 17.42 26.34 -1.66
C ALA A 76 16.38 25.28 -2.02
N LEU A 77 16.71 24.06 -1.61
CA LEU A 77 16.20 22.80 -2.12
C LEU A 77 14.81 22.46 -1.57
N ASP A 78 13.87 23.41 -1.57
CA ASP A 78 12.49 23.21 -1.13
C ASP A 78 11.52 23.62 -2.24
N GLY A 79 11.14 22.64 -3.04
CA GLY A 79 10.05 22.76 -4.01
C GLY A 79 10.54 23.00 -5.44
N ALA A 80 10.30 22.04 -6.31
CA ALA A 80 10.58 22.19 -7.74
C ALA A 80 9.87 23.44 -8.32
N SER A 81 10.60 24.53 -8.56
CA SER A 81 10.16 25.67 -9.37
C SER A 81 10.27 25.37 -10.87
N LEU A 82 9.81 24.19 -11.29
CA LEU A 82 9.30 24.01 -12.63
C LEU A 82 7.88 23.44 -12.50
N ILE A 83 6.93 24.34 -12.22
CA ILE A 83 5.58 24.19 -12.78
C ILE A 83 5.73 24.40 -14.28
N GLY A 84 6.33 23.42 -14.92
CA GLY A 84 6.38 23.26 -16.34
C GLY A 84 6.02 21.82 -16.55
N PHE A 85 4.95 21.56 -17.31
CA PHE A 85 4.84 20.29 -17.99
C PHE A 85 6.19 20.06 -18.64
N MET A 86 6.95 19.07 -18.18
CA MET A 86 7.98 18.46 -19.01
C MET A 86 7.21 17.85 -20.17
N SER A 87 6.84 18.69 -21.14
CA SER A 87 6.27 18.23 -22.39
C SER A 87 7.26 17.20 -22.91
N PRO A 88 6.83 15.98 -23.28
CA PRO A 88 7.69 15.01 -23.91
C PRO A 88 8.08 15.57 -25.27
N HIS A 89 9.07 16.47 -25.28
CA HIS A 89 9.67 16.97 -26.49
C HIS A 89 10.52 15.83 -27.04
N THR A 90 9.93 15.22 -28.06
CA THR A 90 10.41 14.21 -29.00
C THR A 90 10.13 12.74 -28.63
N PRO A 91 9.57 11.97 -29.58
CA PRO A 91 9.14 10.60 -29.34
C PRO A 91 10.34 9.65 -29.28
N ARG A 92 10.24 8.64 -28.41
CA ARG A 92 10.88 7.30 -28.51
C ARG A 92 12.31 7.07 -28.04
N LEU A 93 12.95 7.96 -27.29
CA LEU A 93 14.09 7.53 -26.48
C LEU A 93 13.65 7.54 -25.03
N ALA A 94 13.56 6.35 -24.43
CA ALA A 94 13.39 6.15 -23.00
C ALA A 94 14.49 6.96 -22.32
N ASN A 95 14.15 8.14 -21.83
CA ASN A 95 15.10 9.02 -21.18
C ASN A 95 15.48 8.33 -19.86
N PRO A 96 16.74 7.89 -19.68
CA PRO A 96 17.18 7.12 -18.51
C PRO A 96 17.35 8.00 -17.26
N TYR A 97 16.63 9.13 -17.18
CA TYR A 97 16.80 10.07 -16.09
C TYR A 97 16.09 9.55 -14.85
N SER A 98 16.90 9.16 -13.87
CA SER A 98 16.42 9.02 -12.50
C SER A 98 15.91 10.37 -12.02
N THR A 99 14.69 10.39 -11.50
CA THR A 99 14.02 11.62 -11.05
C THR A 99 13.66 11.48 -9.59
N ILE A 100 13.90 12.52 -8.79
CA ILE A 100 13.47 12.57 -7.39
C ILE A 100 12.50 13.73 -7.24
N ILE A 101 11.29 13.43 -6.78
CA ILE A 101 10.26 14.42 -6.42
C ILE A 101 10.08 14.31 -4.91
N ALA A 102 10.67 15.25 -4.17
CA ALA A 102 10.61 15.21 -2.71
C ALA A 102 10.38 16.57 -2.07
N ASN A 103 9.79 16.55 -0.88
CA ASN A 103 9.51 17.74 -0.06
C ASN A 103 8.64 18.79 -0.77
N ASN A 104 7.67 18.35 -1.58
CA ASN A 104 6.72 19.24 -2.25
C ASN A 104 5.35 19.18 -1.57
N GLU A 105 4.57 20.24 -1.78
CA GLU A 105 3.16 20.31 -1.45
C GLU A 105 2.36 20.45 -2.74
N ALA A 106 1.47 19.50 -3.04
CA ALA A 106 0.58 19.58 -4.20
C ALA A 106 -0.87 19.36 -3.75
N ASN A 107 -1.59 20.47 -3.63
CA ASN A 107 -2.91 20.49 -3.03
C ASN A 107 -3.95 21.05 -3.99
N TYR A 108 -5.15 20.46 -3.93
CA TYR A 108 -6.31 20.91 -4.68
C TYR A 108 -6.05 21.05 -6.18
N ASN A 109 -5.16 20.21 -6.72
CA ASN A 109 -5.02 20.09 -8.15
C ASN A 109 -6.34 19.57 -8.72
N ALA A 110 -6.70 20.06 -9.91
CA ALA A 110 -7.92 19.63 -10.59
C ALA A 110 -7.91 18.12 -10.90
N ASP A 111 -6.72 17.52 -11.01
CA ASP A 111 -6.52 16.11 -11.33
C ASP A 111 -5.62 15.43 -10.29
N GLU A 112 -4.42 14.94 -10.64
CA GLU A 112 -3.51 14.30 -9.70
C GLU A 112 -2.62 15.28 -8.94
N GLY A 113 -2.18 14.87 -7.74
CA GLY A 113 -1.14 15.58 -6.99
C GLY A 113 0.21 15.49 -7.71
N ILE A 114 0.69 14.26 -7.91
CA ILE A 114 1.89 13.95 -8.70
C ILE A 114 1.53 12.87 -9.71
N GLN A 115 1.70 13.18 -10.99
CA GLN A 115 1.59 12.21 -12.08
C GLN A 115 2.96 12.00 -12.73
N PHE A 116 3.30 10.75 -13.04
CA PHE A 116 4.51 10.42 -13.79
C PHE A 116 4.25 9.28 -14.77
N GLY A 117 5.06 9.24 -15.84
CA GLY A 117 5.04 8.16 -16.82
C GLY A 117 6.44 7.92 -17.39
N LEU A 118 6.67 6.71 -17.91
CA LEU A 118 7.90 6.30 -18.64
C LEU A 118 9.26 6.65 -17.98
N GLN A 119 9.37 6.60 -16.65
CA GLN A 119 10.64 6.87 -15.96
C GLN A 119 11.29 5.60 -15.40
N CYS A 120 12.60 5.50 -15.60
CA CYS A 120 13.44 4.49 -14.97
C CYS A 120 14.11 5.12 -13.75
N GLY A 121 13.78 4.64 -12.54
CA GLY A 121 14.35 5.16 -11.30
C GLY A 121 13.71 6.46 -10.84
N ILE A 122 12.40 6.47 -10.66
CA ILE A 122 11.70 7.58 -10.01
C ILE A 122 11.60 7.34 -8.50
N VAL A 123 11.90 8.36 -7.71
CA VAL A 123 11.65 8.39 -6.26
C VAL A 123 10.70 9.53 -5.95
N ILE A 124 9.55 9.23 -5.38
CA ILE A 124 8.57 10.21 -4.89
C ILE A 124 8.52 10.07 -3.38
N GLY A 125 9.06 11.03 -2.64
CA GLY A 125 9.09 10.89 -1.19
C GLY A 125 8.94 12.16 -0.39
N GLN A 126 8.38 12.05 0.81
CA GLN A 126 8.21 13.18 1.74
C GLN A 126 7.38 14.33 1.14
N ASN A 127 6.43 14.04 0.25
CA ASN A 127 5.50 15.04 -0.28
C ASN A 127 4.20 15.07 0.54
N VAL A 128 3.51 16.21 0.49
CA VAL A 128 2.19 16.44 1.08
C VAL A 128 1.19 16.68 -0.05
N LEU A 129 0.15 15.84 -0.13
CA LEU A 129 -0.77 15.79 -1.26
C LEU A 129 -2.21 15.81 -0.72
N ILE A 130 -2.90 16.95 -0.79
CA ILE A 130 -4.21 17.14 -0.14
C ILE A 130 -5.28 17.55 -1.15
N GLY A 131 -6.38 16.81 -1.19
CA GLY A 131 -7.59 17.22 -1.89
C GLY A 131 -7.48 17.35 -3.40
N ASN A 132 -6.56 16.60 -4.01
CA ASN A 132 -6.43 16.49 -5.46
C ASN A 132 -7.68 15.79 -6.05
N GLY A 133 -8.03 16.14 -7.29
CA GLY A 133 -9.28 15.75 -7.94
C GLY A 133 -9.45 14.24 -8.21
N ASP A 134 -8.37 13.53 -8.58
CA ASP A 134 -8.43 12.07 -8.84
C ASP A 134 -7.48 11.19 -8.02
N LEU A 135 -6.18 11.47 -7.99
CA LEU A 135 -5.21 10.66 -7.24
C LEU A 135 -4.18 11.53 -6.53
N GLY A 136 -3.66 11.06 -5.40
CA GLY A 136 -2.52 11.73 -4.76
C GLY A 136 -1.27 11.53 -5.59
N ILE A 137 -0.96 10.27 -5.88
CA ILE A 137 0.15 9.87 -6.76
C ILE A 137 -0.38 8.91 -7.81
N GLU A 138 -0.11 9.20 -9.08
CA GLU A 138 -0.42 8.31 -10.19
C GLU A 138 0.81 8.04 -11.05
N GLY A 139 1.11 6.76 -11.24
CA GLY A 139 1.98 6.27 -12.30
C GLY A 139 1.16 5.73 -13.45
N ASP A 140 1.12 6.45 -14.57
CA ASP A 140 0.60 5.94 -15.83
C ASP A 140 1.75 5.40 -16.69
N THR A 141 1.80 4.07 -16.82
CA THR A 141 2.76 3.39 -17.70
C THR A 141 2.13 2.87 -18.99
N ALA A 142 0.89 3.29 -19.33
CA ALA A 142 0.20 2.88 -20.55
C ALA A 142 0.97 3.17 -21.85
N PHE A 143 1.93 4.10 -21.82
CA PHE A 143 2.76 4.47 -22.98
C PHE A 143 3.91 3.50 -23.28
N ALA A 144 4.16 2.47 -22.46
CA ALA A 144 5.16 1.46 -22.74
C ALA A 144 4.52 0.22 -23.40
N THR A 145 4.47 0.26 -24.72
CA THR A 145 4.22 -0.96 -25.51
C THR A 145 5.50 -1.78 -25.51
N SER A 146 5.55 -2.78 -24.64
CA SER A 146 6.15 -4.10 -24.92
C SER A 146 7.54 -4.12 -25.56
N ALA A 147 8.43 -3.21 -25.17
CA ALA A 147 9.84 -3.42 -25.47
C ALA A 147 10.35 -4.49 -24.49
N THR A 148 10.01 -5.75 -24.77
CA THR A 148 10.62 -6.90 -24.12
C THR A 148 12.12 -6.85 -24.40
N PHE A 149 12.91 -7.63 -23.66
CA PHE A 149 14.33 -7.88 -23.93
C PHE A 149 14.61 -8.08 -25.44
N ASP A 150 13.68 -8.70 -26.17
CA ASP A 150 13.76 -8.94 -27.62
C ASP A 150 13.80 -7.67 -28.49
N THR A 151 13.27 -6.53 -28.01
CA THR A 151 13.14 -5.29 -28.80
C THR A 151 14.30 -4.32 -28.56
N LEU A 152 14.88 -4.29 -27.35
CA LEU A 152 15.94 -3.35 -26.97
C LEU A 152 17.29 -4.01 -26.67
N GLY A 153 17.35 -5.34 -26.55
CA GLY A 153 18.57 -6.07 -26.17
C GLY A 153 18.98 -5.91 -24.70
N PHE A 154 18.24 -5.11 -23.93
CA PHE A 154 18.37 -5.00 -22.47
C PHE A 154 17.03 -4.53 -21.88
N GLU A 155 16.73 -5.00 -20.68
CA GLU A 155 15.54 -4.63 -19.92
C GLU A 155 15.89 -3.46 -19.01
N VAL A 156 15.16 -2.34 -19.09
CA VAL A 156 15.22 -1.31 -18.06
C VAL A 156 13.96 -1.45 -17.22
N PRO A 157 13.99 -2.18 -16.09
CA PRO A 157 12.82 -2.30 -15.24
C PRO A 157 12.42 -0.90 -14.79
N SER A 158 11.14 -0.54 -14.98
CA SER A 158 10.62 0.69 -14.38
C SER A 158 10.70 0.54 -12.87
N GLN A 159 11.66 1.23 -12.25
CA GLN A 159 11.83 1.26 -10.80
C GLN A 159 11.16 2.52 -10.27
N ALA A 160 10.13 2.34 -9.44
CA ALA A 160 9.47 3.43 -8.75
C ALA A 160 9.47 3.19 -7.25
N ILE A 161 9.92 4.19 -6.49
CA ILE A 161 9.93 4.19 -5.03
C ILE A 161 9.04 5.32 -4.55
N VAL A 162 8.00 4.99 -3.79
CA VAL A 162 7.10 5.97 -3.15
C VAL A 162 7.24 5.84 -1.65
N ILE A 163 7.85 6.84 -1.02
CA ILE A 163 8.27 6.71 0.37
C ILE A 163 7.93 7.92 1.25
N GLY A 164 7.28 7.68 2.39
CA GLY A 164 7.09 8.74 3.39
C GLY A 164 6.20 9.90 2.94
N ASN A 165 5.30 9.69 1.97
CA ASN A 165 4.37 10.73 1.54
C ASN A 165 3.13 10.78 2.46
N TYR A 166 2.57 11.98 2.61
CA TYR A 166 1.27 12.20 3.24
C TYR A 166 0.24 12.50 2.17
N ILE A 167 -0.79 11.68 2.08
CA ILE A 167 -1.82 11.78 1.06
C ILE A 167 -3.18 11.80 1.73
N ASP A 168 -3.95 12.86 1.49
CA ASP A 168 -5.28 13.04 2.06
C ASP A 168 -6.28 13.34 0.93
N GLY A 169 -7.22 12.42 0.72
CA GLY A 169 -8.24 12.55 -0.31
C GLY A 169 -9.29 13.63 -0.04
N ARG A 170 -9.31 14.31 1.12
CA ARG A 170 -10.36 15.29 1.45
C ARG A 170 -10.41 16.44 0.45
N THR A 171 -11.55 16.61 -0.19
CA THR A 171 -11.86 17.74 -1.06
C THR A 171 -12.00 19.04 -0.26
N LEU A 172 -12.09 20.16 -0.97
CA LEU A 172 -12.18 21.51 -0.39
C LEU A 172 -13.45 21.72 0.46
N ASP A 173 -14.53 20.99 0.18
CA ASP A 173 -15.77 20.98 0.96
C ASP A 173 -15.76 19.99 2.13
N GLY A 174 -14.64 19.28 2.34
CA GLY A 174 -14.46 18.31 3.41
C GLY A 174 -15.05 16.92 3.14
N THR A 175 -15.58 16.67 1.93
CA THR A 175 -16.00 15.32 1.52
C THR A 175 -14.80 14.44 1.20
N LEU A 176 -15.01 13.11 1.15
CA LEU A 176 -13.96 12.17 0.79
C LEU A 176 -13.77 12.21 -0.74
N GLY A 177 -12.58 12.60 -1.20
CA GLY A 177 -12.21 12.62 -2.60
C GLY A 177 -11.42 11.39 -3.03
N ARG A 178 -11.03 11.38 -4.29
CA ARG A 178 -10.26 10.31 -4.92
C ARG A 178 -8.78 10.68 -4.72
N GLY A 179 -8.02 9.90 -3.97
CA GLY A 179 -6.71 10.37 -3.46
C GLY A 179 -5.76 9.25 -3.09
N GLY A 180 -5.83 8.10 -3.76
CA GLY A 180 -4.92 6.99 -3.47
C GLY A 180 -3.52 7.16 -4.07
N ILE A 181 -2.72 6.11 -3.92
CA ILE A 181 -1.52 5.85 -4.73
C ILE A 181 -1.90 4.83 -5.79
N THR A 182 -1.72 5.13 -7.07
CA THR A 182 -1.94 4.15 -8.15
C THR A 182 -0.71 4.03 -9.02
N PHE A 183 -0.34 2.79 -9.32
CA PHE A 183 0.59 2.41 -10.37
C PHE A 183 -0.16 1.52 -11.33
N SER A 184 -0.29 1.92 -12.58
CA SER A 184 -0.89 1.07 -13.60
C SER A 184 0.01 0.95 -14.82
N GLY A 185 0.23 -0.29 -15.26
CA GLY A 185 0.43 -0.57 -16.68
C GLY A 185 1.29 -1.80 -16.99
N GLY A 186 1.84 -1.76 -18.19
CA GLY A 186 2.20 -2.95 -18.96
C GLY A 186 3.55 -3.59 -18.62
N ASN A 187 4.34 -3.00 -17.73
CA ASN A 187 5.77 -3.29 -17.64
C ASN A 187 6.13 -4.30 -16.55
N GLU A 188 7.32 -4.86 -16.68
CA GLU A 188 7.99 -5.74 -15.72
C GLU A 188 8.86 -4.90 -14.78
N GLY A 189 8.21 -4.07 -13.94
CA GLY A 189 8.89 -3.11 -13.06
C GLY A 189 9.05 -3.55 -11.62
N VAL A 190 9.83 -2.78 -10.86
CA VAL A 190 9.86 -2.83 -9.39
C VAL A 190 9.10 -1.62 -8.85
N ALA A 191 8.01 -1.85 -8.14
CA ALA A 191 7.30 -0.80 -7.41
C ALA A 191 7.46 -1.02 -5.91
N GLN A 192 8.08 -0.07 -5.22
CA GLN A 192 8.20 -0.08 -3.77
C GLN A 192 7.41 1.09 -3.19
N ILE A 193 6.40 0.80 -2.38
CA ILE A 193 5.51 1.79 -1.75
C ILE A 193 5.65 1.59 -0.24
N THR A 194 6.42 2.46 0.42
CA THR A 194 6.84 2.25 1.81
C THR A 194 6.59 3.45 2.71
N GLY A 195 6.04 3.23 3.92
CA GLY A 195 5.98 4.28 4.95
C GLY A 195 5.10 5.48 4.60
N ASN A 196 4.13 5.34 3.69
CA ASN A 196 3.22 6.41 3.33
C ASN A 196 2.01 6.45 4.26
N ILE A 197 1.42 7.62 4.42
CA ILE A 197 0.12 7.80 5.07
C ILE A 197 -0.87 8.15 3.98
N VAL A 198 -1.87 7.29 3.77
CA VAL A 198 -2.97 7.51 2.82
C VAL A 198 -4.26 7.56 3.61
N ARG A 199 -5.02 8.65 3.51
CA ARG A 199 -6.23 8.79 4.31
C ARG A 199 -7.37 9.48 3.59
N ASN A 200 -8.59 9.25 4.08
CA ASN A 200 -9.82 9.88 3.60
C ASN A 200 -10.05 9.75 2.09
N VAL A 201 -9.65 8.63 1.51
CA VAL A 201 -9.86 8.32 0.09
C VAL A 201 -11.22 7.68 -0.08
N ALA A 202 -12.05 8.12 -1.02
CA ALA A 202 -13.30 7.45 -1.39
C ALA A 202 -13.42 7.23 -2.90
N GLY A 203 -14.07 6.13 -3.28
CA GLY A 203 -14.36 5.83 -4.70
C GLY A 203 -13.16 5.44 -5.55
N LYS A 204 -11.94 5.42 -4.98
CA LYS A 204 -10.69 4.86 -5.52
C LYS A 204 -10.03 3.95 -4.48
N MET A 205 -9.07 3.14 -4.93
CA MET A 205 -8.24 2.29 -4.04
C MET A 205 -7.35 3.16 -3.14
N GLY A 206 -7.00 2.68 -1.95
CA GLY A 206 -6.01 3.35 -1.11
C GLY A 206 -4.62 3.28 -1.75
N ILE A 207 -4.15 2.05 -2.00
CA ILE A 207 -2.94 1.77 -2.77
C ILE A 207 -3.28 0.75 -3.86
N SER A 208 -2.93 1.05 -5.10
CA SER A 208 -3.06 0.13 -6.23
C SER A 208 -1.73 0.04 -6.97
N ALA A 209 -1.23 -1.16 -7.19
CA ALA A 209 -0.03 -1.37 -7.98
C ALA A 209 -0.18 -2.55 -8.92
N LEU A 210 -0.25 -2.26 -10.22
CA LEU A 210 -0.54 -3.21 -11.27
C LEU A 210 0.62 -3.23 -12.26
N GLN A 211 1.34 -4.35 -12.28
CA GLN A 211 2.42 -4.67 -13.20
C GLN A 211 2.03 -5.95 -13.98
N ARG A 212 2.53 -6.10 -15.21
CA ARG A 212 2.33 -7.34 -15.98
C ARG A 212 3.32 -8.42 -15.55
N SER A 213 3.19 -9.60 -16.18
CA SER A 213 3.94 -10.82 -15.90
C SER A 213 5.46 -10.56 -15.88
N GLY A 214 6.06 -10.47 -14.69
CA GLY A 214 7.50 -10.24 -14.48
C GLY A 214 7.81 -9.23 -13.38
N GLY A 215 6.87 -8.32 -13.09
CA GLY A 215 7.05 -7.27 -12.09
C GLY A 215 7.17 -7.77 -10.65
N PHE A 216 7.72 -6.89 -9.81
CA PHE A 216 7.91 -7.05 -8.37
C PHE A 216 7.27 -5.87 -7.63
N ILE A 217 6.39 -6.15 -6.67
CA ILE A 217 5.70 -5.12 -5.90
C ILE A 217 5.94 -5.34 -4.41
N VAL A 218 6.36 -4.28 -3.72
CA VAL A 218 6.45 -4.21 -2.25
C VAL A 218 5.58 -3.07 -1.76
N VAL A 219 4.61 -3.39 -0.91
CA VAL A 219 3.80 -2.42 -0.18
C VAL A 219 4.08 -2.64 1.31
N GLU A 220 4.85 -1.76 1.93
CA GLU A 220 5.39 -1.99 3.27
C GLU A 220 5.23 -0.82 4.25
N GLY A 221 4.78 -1.08 5.47
CA GLY A 221 4.80 -0.07 6.53
C GLY A 221 3.92 1.16 6.26
N ASN A 222 2.91 1.05 5.38
CA ASN A 222 2.00 2.16 5.08
C ASN A 222 0.84 2.19 6.10
N MET A 223 0.31 3.39 6.35
CA MET A 223 -0.92 3.60 7.11
C MET A 223 -2.04 4.01 6.16
N LEU A 224 -3.10 3.22 6.09
CA LEU A 224 -4.33 3.55 5.36
C LEU A 224 -5.43 3.82 6.38
N ASP A 225 -5.96 5.04 6.40
CA ASP A 225 -6.92 5.46 7.43
C ASP A 225 -8.15 6.13 6.82
N GLN A 226 -9.34 5.61 7.12
CA GLN A 226 -10.59 6.12 6.56
C GLN A 226 -10.61 6.11 5.02
N CYS A 227 -9.97 5.09 4.43
CA CYS A 227 -10.10 4.81 3.01
C CYS A 227 -11.36 3.98 2.77
N ASP A 228 -12.24 4.44 1.88
CA ASP A 228 -13.53 3.85 1.51
C ASP A 228 -13.54 3.54 0.00
N PRO A 229 -12.89 2.44 -0.42
CA PRO A 229 -12.81 2.08 -1.83
C PRO A 229 -14.20 2.02 -2.47
N GLY A 230 -14.27 2.44 -3.73
CA GLY A 230 -15.48 2.27 -4.53
C GLY A 230 -15.82 0.79 -4.75
N ALA A 231 -16.94 0.53 -5.43
CA ALA A 231 -17.29 -0.84 -5.82
C ALA A 231 -16.15 -1.49 -6.63
N LEU A 232 -15.80 -2.74 -6.29
CA LEU A 232 -14.72 -3.53 -6.90
C LEU A 232 -13.30 -2.97 -6.69
N GLN A 233 -13.12 -2.06 -5.75
CA GLN A 233 -11.83 -1.54 -5.35
C GLN A 233 -11.49 -2.03 -3.94
N HIS A 234 -10.22 -1.94 -3.58
CA HIS A 234 -9.68 -2.54 -2.35
C HIS A 234 -8.75 -1.54 -1.64
N GLN A 235 -8.45 -1.79 -0.36
CA GLN A 235 -7.54 -0.93 0.40
C GLN A 235 -6.14 -0.98 -0.23
N ILE A 236 -5.62 -2.19 -0.39
CA ILE A 236 -4.40 -2.49 -1.14
C ILE A 236 -4.74 -3.47 -2.25
N GLN A 237 -4.52 -3.05 -3.50
CA GLN A 237 -4.69 -3.88 -4.68
C GLN A 237 -3.34 -4.06 -5.38
N ALA A 238 -2.96 -5.31 -5.66
CA ALA A 238 -1.69 -5.59 -6.31
C ALA A 238 -1.79 -6.71 -7.36
N SER A 239 -1.04 -6.57 -8.44
CA SER A 239 -0.88 -7.59 -9.47
C SER A 239 0.54 -7.53 -10.00
N ALA A 240 1.32 -8.59 -9.81
CA ALA A 240 2.66 -8.73 -10.38
C ALA A 240 3.08 -10.21 -10.37
N MET A 241 4.29 -10.55 -10.82
CA MET A 241 4.80 -11.92 -10.64
C MET A 241 5.15 -12.19 -9.17
N TRP A 242 5.70 -11.19 -8.49
CA TRP A 242 6.04 -11.25 -7.08
C TRP A 242 5.42 -10.07 -6.34
N VAL A 243 4.62 -10.36 -5.32
CA VAL A 243 3.95 -9.34 -4.50
C VAL A 243 4.25 -9.59 -3.03
N ARG A 244 4.67 -8.54 -2.32
CA ARG A 244 4.77 -8.53 -0.86
C ARG A 244 4.01 -7.35 -0.27
N VAL A 245 3.13 -7.64 0.67
CA VAL A 245 2.37 -6.67 1.45
C VAL A 245 2.74 -6.91 2.92
N ASN A 246 3.57 -6.04 3.48
CA ASN A 246 4.20 -6.27 4.79
C ASN A 246 3.96 -5.13 5.79
N ASN A 247 3.64 -5.43 7.04
CA ASN A 247 3.59 -4.43 8.12
C ASN A 247 2.71 -3.18 7.85
N ASN A 248 1.68 -3.29 7.01
CA ASN A 248 0.76 -2.16 6.77
C ASN A 248 -0.30 -2.10 7.87
N THR A 249 -0.77 -0.90 8.18
CA THR A 249 -1.83 -0.65 9.17
C THR A 249 -3.03 -0.04 8.45
N ILE A 250 -4.18 -0.73 8.50
CA ILE A 250 -5.42 -0.27 7.88
C ILE A 250 -6.45 -0.02 9.00
N THR A 251 -6.86 1.23 9.18
CA THR A 251 -7.79 1.63 10.25
C THR A 251 -9.03 2.30 9.70
N ARG A 252 -10.18 2.04 10.35
CA ARG A 252 -11.47 2.64 10.01
C ARG A 252 -11.78 2.55 8.50
N PRO A 253 -11.61 1.38 7.86
CA PRO A 253 -11.94 1.26 6.44
C PRO A 253 -13.42 1.64 6.25
N GLY A 254 -13.71 2.41 5.20
CA GLY A 254 -15.07 2.88 4.97
C GLY A 254 -16.03 1.72 4.73
N ALA A 255 -17.26 1.82 5.21
CA ALA A 255 -18.20 0.70 5.21
C ALA A 255 -19.18 0.73 4.02
N THR A 256 -19.04 1.66 3.09
CA THR A 256 -20.10 1.88 2.07
C THR A 256 -20.14 0.76 1.05
N ASN A 257 -18.97 0.23 0.66
CA ASN A 257 -18.86 -0.86 -0.31
C ASN A 257 -18.19 -2.10 0.30
N SER A 258 -18.54 -3.26 -0.24
CA SER A 258 -17.82 -4.51 0.03
C SER A 258 -16.45 -4.45 -0.64
N HIS A 259 -15.39 -4.42 0.16
CA HIS A 259 -14.02 -4.35 -0.32
C HIS A 259 -13.09 -5.18 0.56
N ASP A 260 -12.00 -5.66 -0.04
CA ASP A 260 -10.99 -6.44 0.68
C ASP A 260 -9.87 -5.52 1.23
N VAL A 261 -9.21 -5.92 2.33
CA VAL A 261 -8.02 -5.17 2.81
C VAL A 261 -6.87 -5.36 1.84
N VAL A 262 -6.55 -6.60 1.50
CA VAL A 262 -5.52 -6.92 0.52
C VAL A 262 -6.13 -7.77 -0.59
N PHE A 263 -6.05 -7.29 -1.83
CA PHE A 263 -6.44 -8.04 -3.01
C PHE A 263 -5.25 -8.23 -3.97
N ILE A 264 -4.80 -9.47 -4.10
CA ILE A 264 -3.71 -9.85 -5.01
C ILE A 264 -4.31 -10.68 -6.15
N TYR A 265 -4.10 -10.28 -7.41
CA TYR A 265 -4.70 -10.95 -8.57
C TYR A 265 -3.79 -10.94 -9.79
N GLY A 266 -4.14 -11.69 -10.83
CA GLY A 266 -3.35 -11.76 -12.07
C GLY A 266 -2.25 -12.82 -12.05
N SER A 267 -1.18 -12.60 -12.82
CA SER A 267 -0.14 -13.60 -13.15
C SER A 267 0.88 -13.87 -12.02
N ASN A 268 0.44 -13.87 -10.76
CA ASN A 268 1.29 -14.06 -9.59
C ASN A 268 1.98 -15.43 -9.59
N GLN A 269 3.25 -15.46 -9.17
CA GLN A 269 3.97 -16.66 -8.79
C GLN A 269 4.19 -16.71 -7.28
N VAL A 270 4.39 -15.55 -6.64
CA VAL A 270 4.61 -15.44 -5.20
C VAL A 270 3.78 -14.31 -4.64
N ALA A 271 3.03 -14.58 -3.57
CA ALA A 271 2.31 -13.58 -2.80
C ALA A 271 2.63 -13.75 -1.31
N LEU A 272 3.19 -12.72 -0.69
CA LEU A 272 3.53 -12.67 0.73
C LEU A 272 2.70 -11.58 1.41
N ILE A 273 1.85 -11.95 2.37
CA ILE A 273 1.04 -11.02 3.16
C ILE A 273 1.44 -11.21 4.62
N GLU A 274 2.28 -10.33 5.15
CA GLU A 274 2.97 -10.54 6.41
C GLU A 274 2.80 -9.35 7.38
N GLY A 275 2.61 -9.60 8.68
CA GLY A 275 2.69 -8.54 9.70
C GLY A 275 1.66 -7.41 9.59
N ASN A 276 0.62 -7.53 8.75
CA ASN A 276 -0.34 -6.45 8.55
C ASN A 276 -1.38 -6.41 9.67
N TYR A 277 -1.85 -5.20 9.97
CA TYR A 277 -2.98 -4.95 10.87
C TYR A 277 -4.16 -4.38 10.09
N SER A 278 -5.37 -4.88 10.31
CA SER A 278 -6.59 -4.26 9.80
C SER A 278 -7.72 -4.24 10.82
N ASP A 279 -8.45 -3.13 10.87
CA ASP A 279 -9.73 -3.01 11.57
C ASP A 279 -10.92 -3.45 10.67
N ALA A 280 -12.11 -3.57 11.27
CA ALA A 280 -13.33 -4.17 10.72
C ALA A 280 -13.59 -3.86 9.25
N VAL A 281 -13.56 -4.88 8.40
CA VAL A 281 -13.91 -4.80 6.97
C VAL A 281 -15.24 -5.46 6.63
N THR A 282 -15.87 -4.91 5.59
CA THR A 282 -17.15 -5.36 5.05
C THR A 282 -17.05 -6.63 4.20
N ALA A 283 -15.85 -6.98 3.69
CA ALA A 283 -15.61 -8.19 2.88
C ALA A 283 -14.53 -9.10 3.50
N ASN A 284 -13.51 -9.49 2.72
CA ASN A 284 -12.41 -10.34 3.15
C ASN A 284 -11.22 -9.51 3.62
N CYS A 285 -10.41 -10.03 4.53
CA CYS A 285 -9.18 -9.35 4.94
C CYS A 285 -8.09 -9.57 3.90
N ALA A 286 -7.88 -10.79 3.44
CA ALA A 286 -6.95 -11.10 2.36
C ALA A 286 -7.61 -11.95 1.29
N ARG A 287 -7.61 -11.47 0.04
CA ARG A 287 -8.08 -12.20 -1.13
C ARG A 287 -6.96 -12.35 -2.15
N ILE A 288 -6.72 -13.59 -2.57
CA ILE A 288 -5.70 -13.93 -3.56
C ILE A 288 -6.35 -14.68 -4.71
N ALA A 289 -6.33 -14.11 -5.90
CA ALA A 289 -6.99 -14.64 -7.11
C ALA A 289 -5.97 -14.83 -8.24
N PRO A 290 -5.11 -15.87 -8.16
CA PRO A 290 -4.12 -16.12 -9.20
C PRO A 290 -4.81 -16.52 -10.51
N ALA A 291 -4.29 -15.96 -11.60
CA ALA A 291 -4.67 -16.30 -12.97
C ALA A 291 -3.53 -17.03 -13.73
N ASN A 292 -2.44 -17.36 -13.04
CA ASN A 292 -1.28 -18.04 -13.61
C ASN A 292 -1.44 -19.57 -13.49
N ALA A 293 -1.04 -20.31 -14.53
CA ALA A 293 -1.01 -21.76 -14.51
C ALA A 293 -0.07 -22.33 -13.42
N SER A 294 0.98 -21.59 -13.01
CA SER A 294 1.96 -22.03 -12.01
C SER A 294 2.19 -20.97 -10.94
N PHE A 295 1.56 -21.15 -9.78
CA PHE A 295 1.73 -20.29 -8.61
C PHE A 295 2.57 -21.01 -7.55
N LYS A 296 3.72 -20.46 -7.18
CA LYS A 296 4.72 -21.17 -6.36
C LYS A 296 4.41 -21.09 -4.87
N LEU A 297 4.14 -19.89 -4.35
CA LEU A 297 4.02 -19.69 -2.91
C LEU A 297 3.00 -18.60 -2.57
N LEU A 298 2.02 -18.97 -1.75
CA LEU A 298 1.18 -18.03 -1.01
C LEU A 298 1.57 -18.15 0.46
N ARG A 299 2.00 -17.05 1.07
CA ARG A 299 2.13 -16.95 2.52
C ARG A 299 1.25 -15.84 3.05
N VAL A 300 0.42 -16.16 4.04
CA VAL A 300 -0.31 -15.18 4.85
C VAL A 300 0.06 -15.44 6.30
N SER A 301 0.94 -14.62 6.89
CA SER A 301 1.46 -14.89 8.23
C SER A 301 1.61 -13.68 9.13
N GLN A 302 1.46 -13.89 10.43
CA GLN A 302 1.66 -12.85 11.46
C GLN A 302 0.77 -11.61 11.27
N ASN A 303 -0.37 -11.75 10.59
CA ASN A 303 -1.33 -10.65 10.43
C ASN A 303 -2.33 -10.63 11.60
N THR A 304 -2.80 -9.43 11.94
CA THR A 304 -3.93 -9.24 12.85
C THR A 304 -5.08 -8.60 12.07
N PHE A 305 -6.13 -9.37 11.82
CA PHE A 305 -7.31 -8.93 11.11
C PHE A 305 -8.51 -8.94 12.06
N LEU A 306 -9.08 -7.76 12.31
CA LEU A 306 -10.27 -7.58 13.13
C LEU A 306 -11.47 -7.35 12.22
N GLY A 307 -12.54 -8.13 12.41
CA GLY A 307 -13.83 -7.99 11.74
C GLY A 307 -13.78 -8.29 10.24
N SER A 308 -14.36 -9.43 9.81
CA SER A 308 -14.56 -9.73 8.39
C SER A 308 -16.03 -9.99 8.10
N GLY A 309 -16.63 -9.24 7.18
CA GLY A 309 -17.99 -9.50 6.70
C GLY A 309 -18.09 -10.77 5.86
N ALA A 310 -16.99 -11.25 5.30
CA ALA A 310 -16.91 -12.49 4.53
C ALA A 310 -15.84 -13.44 5.12
N ASP A 311 -15.21 -14.24 4.27
CA ASP A 311 -14.11 -15.11 4.69
C ASP A 311 -12.90 -14.23 5.07
N ALA A 312 -12.19 -14.52 6.17
CA ALA A 312 -11.09 -13.64 6.57
C ALA A 312 -9.91 -13.72 5.58
N ILE A 313 -9.51 -14.95 5.20
CA ILE A 313 -8.49 -15.21 4.19
C ILE A 313 -9.09 -16.12 3.13
N ILE A 314 -9.03 -15.69 1.86
CA ILE A 314 -9.55 -16.45 0.73
C ILE A 314 -8.54 -16.55 -0.41
N LEU A 315 -8.27 -17.78 -0.82
CA LEU A 315 -7.61 -18.13 -2.07
C LEU A 315 -8.68 -18.48 -3.10
N ALA A 316 -8.90 -17.60 -4.07
CA ALA A 316 -9.93 -17.73 -5.09
C ALA A 316 -9.36 -17.65 -6.52
N PRO A 317 -8.65 -18.68 -7.00
CA PRO A 317 -8.14 -18.72 -8.36
C PRO A 317 -9.25 -18.47 -9.38
N SER A 318 -8.97 -17.62 -10.37
CA SER A 318 -9.89 -17.27 -11.45
C SER A 318 -9.66 -18.09 -12.72
N SER A 319 -8.64 -18.96 -12.71
CA SER A 319 -8.27 -19.88 -13.80
C SER A 319 -7.74 -21.19 -13.22
N ALA A 320 -7.65 -22.23 -14.05
CA ALA A 320 -6.99 -23.47 -13.67
C ALA A 320 -5.51 -23.20 -13.33
N CYS A 321 -5.04 -23.68 -12.20
CA CYS A 321 -3.68 -23.44 -11.74
C CYS A 321 -3.13 -24.56 -10.85
N ALA A 322 -1.82 -24.73 -10.88
CA ALA A 322 -1.07 -25.54 -9.95
C ALA A 322 -0.38 -24.63 -8.93
N ILE A 323 -0.73 -24.83 -7.66
CA ILE A 323 -0.19 -24.10 -6.53
C ILE A 323 0.79 -25.01 -5.80
N GLN A 324 2.08 -24.66 -5.74
CA GLN A 324 3.05 -25.52 -5.07
C GLN A 324 2.87 -25.49 -3.55
N ALA A 325 2.74 -24.31 -2.94
CA ALA A 325 2.57 -24.18 -1.49
C ALA A 325 1.65 -23.03 -1.08
N VAL A 326 0.79 -23.30 -0.10
CA VAL A 326 0.00 -22.32 0.65
C VAL A 326 0.35 -22.45 2.13
N ASP A 327 0.76 -21.35 2.75
CA ASP A 327 1.17 -21.26 4.15
C ASP A 327 0.38 -20.14 4.83
N ILE A 328 -0.54 -20.51 5.73
CA ILE A 328 -1.35 -19.58 6.50
C ILE A 328 -1.00 -19.78 7.97
N SER A 329 -0.15 -18.92 8.52
CA SER A 329 0.46 -19.19 9.83
C SER A 329 0.52 -18.01 10.79
N SER A 330 0.31 -18.28 12.08
CA SER A 330 0.47 -17.29 13.15
C SER A 330 -0.38 -16.02 12.97
N ASN A 331 -1.54 -16.09 12.33
CA ASN A 331 -2.45 -14.96 12.21
C ASN A 331 -3.42 -14.85 13.40
N GLN A 332 -3.82 -13.64 13.76
CA GLN A 332 -4.92 -13.35 14.68
C GLN A 332 -6.13 -12.87 13.87
N LEU A 333 -7.16 -13.72 13.74
CA LEU A 333 -8.37 -13.45 12.98
C LEU A 333 -9.54 -13.24 13.95
N LEU A 334 -9.83 -11.99 14.27
CA LEU A 334 -10.79 -11.64 15.32
C LEU A 334 -12.13 -11.25 14.70
N ASN A 335 -13.25 -11.66 15.32
CA ASN A 335 -14.60 -11.33 14.88
C ASN A 335 -14.88 -11.68 13.41
N VAL A 336 -14.39 -12.84 12.96
CA VAL A 336 -14.66 -13.38 11.63
C VAL A 336 -16.17 -13.58 11.43
N ASN A 337 -16.65 -13.39 10.20
CA ASN A 337 -18.06 -13.52 9.82
C ASN A 337 -18.99 -12.56 10.57
N SER A 338 -18.66 -11.28 10.57
CA SER A 338 -19.50 -10.22 11.16
C SER A 338 -20.83 -10.01 10.45
N SER A 339 -21.00 -10.53 9.23
CA SER A 339 -22.24 -10.44 8.46
C SER A 339 -23.32 -11.43 8.91
N GLY A 340 -22.99 -12.45 9.70
CA GLY A 340 -23.97 -13.42 10.19
C GLY A 340 -24.28 -14.59 9.25
N TRP A 341 -23.58 -14.70 8.12
CA TRP A 341 -23.88 -15.71 7.10
C TRP A 341 -23.32 -17.07 7.49
N THR A 342 -24.12 -18.12 7.38
CA THR A 342 -23.70 -19.47 7.82
C THR A 342 -22.62 -20.08 6.93
N ASP A 343 -22.45 -19.61 5.68
CA ASP A 343 -21.52 -20.15 4.69
C ASP A 343 -20.11 -19.55 4.73
N LYS A 344 -19.85 -18.62 5.65
CA LYS A 344 -18.54 -17.96 5.78
C LYS A 344 -17.62 -18.73 6.71
N ARG A 345 -16.34 -18.69 6.40
CA ARG A 345 -15.26 -19.44 7.07
C ARG A 345 -14.13 -18.48 7.39
N ALA A 346 -13.20 -18.88 8.26
CA ALA A 346 -12.02 -18.03 8.46
C ALA A 346 -11.05 -18.11 7.30
N ILE A 347 -10.84 -19.32 6.78
CA ILE A 347 -9.90 -19.59 5.71
C ILE A 347 -10.62 -20.39 4.63
N SER A 348 -10.54 -19.93 3.38
CA SER A 348 -11.16 -20.63 2.26
C SER A 348 -10.19 -20.78 1.09
N VAL A 349 -10.21 -21.96 0.48
CA VAL A 349 -9.78 -22.19 -0.90
C VAL A 349 -11.04 -22.40 -1.73
N ARG A 350 -11.33 -21.46 -2.63
CA ARG A 350 -12.59 -21.41 -3.38
C ARG A 350 -12.34 -20.90 -4.80
N PRO A 351 -12.00 -21.78 -5.77
CA PRO A 351 -11.93 -21.40 -7.18
C PRO A 351 -13.23 -20.73 -7.63
N SER A 352 -13.14 -19.79 -8.57
CA SER A 352 -14.31 -19.02 -9.02
C SER A 352 -15.37 -19.88 -9.73
N SER A 353 -15.00 -21.06 -10.21
CA SER A 353 -15.91 -22.09 -10.75
C SER A 353 -15.43 -23.48 -10.34
N ALA A 354 -16.36 -24.41 -10.14
CA ALA A 354 -16.06 -25.83 -9.87
C ALA A 354 -15.41 -26.56 -11.05
N ASP A 355 -15.47 -25.99 -12.26
CA ASP A 355 -14.81 -26.56 -13.45
C ASP A 355 -13.31 -26.24 -13.52
N LEU A 356 -12.81 -25.33 -12.66
CA LEU A 356 -11.41 -24.97 -12.64
C LEU A 356 -10.58 -26.06 -11.94
N ALA A 357 -9.67 -26.68 -12.70
CA ALA A 357 -8.68 -27.59 -12.16
C ALA A 357 -7.63 -26.80 -11.34
N VAL A 358 -7.88 -26.65 -10.04
CA VAL A 358 -6.94 -26.08 -9.08
C VAL A 358 -6.30 -27.21 -8.29
N THR A 359 -4.97 -27.25 -8.26
CA THR A 359 -4.23 -28.20 -7.42
C THR A 359 -3.34 -27.46 -6.43
N ILE A 360 -3.17 -28.02 -5.24
CA ILE A 360 -2.29 -27.52 -4.19
C ILE A 360 -1.36 -28.67 -3.79
N GLY A 361 -0.05 -28.49 -4.00
CA GLY A 361 0.96 -29.45 -3.54
C GLY A 361 0.95 -29.55 -2.02
N ARG A 362 1.04 -28.41 -1.33
CA ARG A 362 1.01 -28.36 0.14
C ARG A 362 0.16 -27.21 0.67
N LEU A 363 -0.81 -27.54 1.53
CA LEU A 363 -1.59 -26.59 2.32
C LEU A 363 -1.17 -26.69 3.79
N SER A 364 -0.61 -25.63 4.35
CA SER A 364 -0.21 -25.56 5.75
C SER A 364 -1.01 -24.46 6.45
N VAL A 365 -1.78 -24.82 7.48
CA VAL A 365 -2.53 -23.86 8.30
C VAL A 365 -2.14 -24.06 9.75
N ARG A 366 -1.31 -23.17 10.31
CA ARG A 366 -0.73 -23.39 11.65
C ARG A 366 -0.67 -22.20 12.58
N GLY A 367 -0.84 -22.43 13.88
CA GLY A 367 -0.61 -21.40 14.89
C GLY A 367 -1.55 -20.20 14.80
N ASN A 368 -2.68 -20.31 14.08
CA ASN A 368 -3.63 -19.19 13.93
C ASN A 368 -4.54 -19.12 15.15
N SER A 369 -4.91 -17.92 15.59
CA SER A 369 -5.88 -17.68 16.65
C SER A 369 -7.10 -16.97 16.10
N LEU A 370 -8.30 -17.52 16.33
CA LEU A 370 -9.53 -17.08 15.70
C LEU A 370 -10.65 -16.82 16.70
N THR A 371 -11.42 -15.76 16.46
CA THR A 371 -12.74 -15.56 17.08
C THR A 371 -13.76 -15.22 16.00
N TYR A 372 -15.04 -15.47 16.28
CA TYR A 372 -16.12 -15.32 15.32
C TYR A 372 -17.21 -14.42 15.89
N ALA A 373 -17.75 -13.57 15.04
CA ALA A 373 -18.90 -12.73 15.37
C ALA A 373 -20.23 -13.46 15.18
N ALA A 374 -20.25 -14.53 14.37
CA ALA A 374 -21.43 -15.34 14.09
C ALA A 374 -21.08 -16.83 13.86
N PRO A 375 -22.07 -17.73 13.82
CA PRO A 375 -21.83 -19.14 13.48
C PRO A 375 -21.09 -19.32 12.17
N THR A 376 -20.20 -20.31 12.09
CA THR A 376 -19.52 -20.73 10.85
C THR A 376 -19.75 -22.22 10.66
N GLN A 377 -19.87 -22.69 9.42
CA GLN A 377 -19.95 -24.13 9.16
C GLN A 377 -18.66 -24.85 9.57
N TYR A 378 -17.51 -24.31 9.17
CA TYR A 378 -16.18 -24.85 9.42
C TYR A 378 -15.14 -23.74 9.41
N PRO A 379 -14.04 -23.84 10.19
CA PRO A 379 -12.99 -22.83 10.16
C PRO A 379 -12.28 -22.74 8.82
N ILE A 380 -12.04 -23.89 8.17
CA ILE A 380 -11.36 -24.01 6.88
C ILE A 380 -12.32 -24.62 5.85
N GLY A 381 -12.41 -23.99 4.67
CA GLY A 381 -13.21 -24.50 3.55
C GLY A 381 -12.37 -24.83 2.33
N LEU A 382 -12.55 -26.04 1.81
CA LEU A 382 -12.08 -26.42 0.48
C LEU A 382 -13.30 -26.56 -0.43
N ILE A 383 -13.69 -25.46 -1.08
CA ILE A 383 -14.98 -25.30 -1.75
C ILE A 383 -14.75 -25.30 -3.25
N ASN A 384 -15.62 -25.98 -4.02
CA ASN A 384 -15.50 -26.09 -5.49
C ASN A 384 -14.16 -26.66 -5.97
N MET A 385 -13.50 -27.43 -5.10
CA MET A 385 -12.25 -28.11 -5.40
C MET A 385 -12.55 -29.53 -5.88
N GLN A 386 -11.66 -30.11 -6.69
CA GLN A 386 -11.80 -31.51 -7.13
C GLN A 386 -11.25 -32.47 -6.07
N ALA A 387 -11.70 -33.72 -6.05
CA ALA A 387 -11.13 -34.74 -5.17
C ALA A 387 -9.63 -34.91 -5.42
N GLY A 388 -8.82 -34.96 -4.36
CA GLY A 388 -7.36 -35.07 -4.47
C GLY A 388 -6.65 -33.82 -5.00
N SER A 389 -7.36 -32.70 -5.16
CA SER A 389 -6.76 -31.42 -5.56
C SER A 389 -5.71 -30.91 -4.56
N VAL A 390 -5.79 -31.30 -3.29
CA VAL A 390 -4.77 -31.00 -2.27
C VAL A 390 -3.98 -32.27 -1.98
N SER A 391 -2.67 -32.26 -2.28
CA SER A 391 -1.81 -33.44 -2.07
C SER A 391 -1.50 -33.64 -0.59
N GLU A 392 -1.03 -32.59 0.09
CA GLU A 392 -0.77 -32.60 1.54
C GLU A 392 -1.48 -31.42 2.21
N ALA A 393 -2.23 -31.70 3.28
CA ALA A 393 -2.78 -30.70 4.19
C ALA A 393 -2.26 -30.93 5.61
N ASP A 394 -1.55 -29.94 6.18
CA ASP A 394 -1.07 -29.93 7.56
C ASP A 394 -1.76 -28.81 8.33
N ILE A 395 -2.73 -29.20 9.15
CA ILE A 395 -3.56 -28.30 9.93
C ILE A 395 -3.22 -28.53 11.40
N GLY A 396 -2.48 -27.61 12.01
CA GLY A 396 -2.12 -27.82 13.41
C GLY A 396 -1.85 -26.58 14.24
N GLU A 397 -1.99 -26.73 15.55
CA GLU A 397 -1.70 -25.66 16.52
C GLU A 397 -2.61 -24.43 16.34
N ASN A 398 -3.79 -24.59 15.72
CA ASN A 398 -4.74 -23.50 15.57
C ASN A 398 -5.71 -23.42 16.75
N SER A 399 -6.08 -22.22 17.16
CA SER A 399 -7.17 -21.95 18.09
C SER A 399 -8.36 -21.40 17.31
N PHE A 400 -9.31 -22.27 16.94
CA PHE A 400 -10.47 -21.91 16.12
C PHE A 400 -11.62 -21.26 16.92
N GLY A 401 -11.41 -20.88 18.19
CA GLY A 401 -12.40 -20.15 18.98
C GLY A 401 -13.63 -20.97 19.36
N VAL A 402 -14.77 -20.30 19.60
CA VAL A 402 -16.06 -20.93 20.02
C VAL A 402 -17.28 -20.52 19.16
N PRO A 403 -17.23 -20.44 17.82
CA PRO A 403 -18.45 -20.35 17.03
C PRO A 403 -19.31 -21.61 17.20
N SER A 404 -20.63 -21.43 17.04
CA SER A 404 -21.51 -22.56 16.74
C SER A 404 -21.16 -23.13 15.37
N MET A 405 -20.82 -24.41 15.30
CA MET A 405 -20.52 -25.13 14.05
C MET A 405 -21.62 -26.16 13.76
N PRO A 406 -22.69 -25.80 13.04
CA PRO A 406 -23.89 -26.63 12.90
C PRO A 406 -23.67 -27.93 12.12
N ASN A 407 -22.64 -28.00 11.28
CA ASN A 407 -22.38 -29.15 10.39
C ASN A 407 -21.30 -30.11 10.93
N GLY A 408 -20.81 -29.89 12.16
CA GLY A 408 -19.87 -30.78 12.85
C GLY A 408 -18.60 -30.09 13.33
N ASN A 409 -17.86 -30.80 14.19
CA ASN A 409 -16.66 -30.29 14.86
C ASN A 409 -15.38 -30.59 14.08
N GLY A 410 -15.37 -30.41 12.75
CA GLY A 410 -14.18 -30.60 11.91
C GLY A 410 -13.39 -29.30 11.74
N SER A 411 -12.07 -29.39 11.53
CA SER A 411 -11.26 -28.21 11.15
C SER A 411 -11.47 -27.82 9.69
N ILE A 412 -11.77 -28.79 8.83
CA ILE A 412 -12.00 -28.65 7.40
C ILE A 412 -13.43 -29.08 7.05
N ASP A 413 -14.06 -28.33 6.15
CA ASP A 413 -15.27 -28.75 5.46
C ASP A 413 -15.00 -29.93 4.51
N LEU A 414 -15.34 -31.14 4.95
CA LEU A 414 -15.24 -32.37 4.15
C LEU A 414 -16.58 -32.77 3.51
N ALA A 415 -17.61 -31.91 3.53
CA ALA A 415 -18.94 -32.24 3.02
C ALA A 415 -18.99 -32.42 1.50
N THR A 416 -17.89 -32.17 0.79
CA THR A 416 -17.68 -32.45 -0.63
C THR A 416 -16.47 -33.36 -0.80
N ALA A 417 -16.36 -34.08 -1.92
CA ALA A 417 -15.35 -35.12 -2.20
C ALA A 417 -13.85 -34.67 -2.15
N VAL A 418 -13.57 -33.50 -1.60
CA VAL A 418 -12.28 -32.83 -1.49
C VAL A 418 -11.57 -33.24 -0.21
N VAL A 419 -11.32 -34.55 -0.06
CA VAL A 419 -10.41 -35.01 0.98
C VAL A 419 -8.98 -34.83 0.45
N PRO A 420 -8.09 -34.11 1.16
CA PRO A 420 -6.67 -34.08 0.83
C PRO A 420 -6.12 -35.51 0.74
N TYR A 421 -5.15 -35.76 -0.15
CA TYR A 421 -4.56 -37.11 -0.25
C TYR A 421 -3.90 -37.52 1.07
N GLN A 422 -3.25 -36.57 1.74
CA GLN A 422 -2.77 -36.71 3.11
C GLN A 422 -3.27 -35.55 3.96
N LEU A 423 -3.96 -35.87 5.05
CA LEU A 423 -4.42 -34.90 6.04
C LEU A 423 -3.74 -35.17 7.39
N PHE A 424 -3.00 -34.17 7.88
CA PHE A 424 -2.37 -34.17 9.20
C PHE A 424 -3.06 -33.13 10.08
N GLU A 425 -3.89 -33.58 11.02
CA GLU A 425 -4.50 -32.72 12.03
C GLU A 425 -3.81 -32.93 13.39
N ARG A 426 -3.29 -31.87 14.01
CA ARG A 426 -2.65 -31.96 15.33
C ARG A 426 -2.85 -30.71 16.18
N SER A 427 -3.08 -30.87 17.48
CA SER A 427 -3.08 -29.75 18.42
C SER A 427 -4.01 -28.58 18.06
N ASN A 428 -5.09 -28.81 17.30
CA ASN A 428 -6.10 -27.79 17.03
C ASN A 428 -7.08 -27.72 18.21
N ILE A 429 -7.41 -26.51 18.65
CA ILE A 429 -8.49 -26.25 19.59
C ILE A 429 -9.73 -25.93 18.76
N LEU A 430 -10.60 -26.92 18.61
CA LEU A 430 -11.84 -26.77 17.86
C LEU A 430 -12.97 -26.24 18.76
N PRO A 431 -13.89 -25.43 18.21
CA PRO A 431 -15.05 -24.93 18.94
C PRO A 431 -15.86 -26.08 19.53
N GLY A 432 -16.08 -26.01 20.84
CA GLY A 432 -16.82 -27.03 21.56
C GLY A 432 -16.03 -28.32 21.85
N GLN A 433 -14.78 -28.47 21.41
CA GLN A 433 -13.94 -29.63 21.73
C GLN A 433 -12.97 -29.30 22.89
N ARG A 434 -13.30 -29.74 24.10
CA ARG A 434 -12.47 -29.65 25.30
C ARG A 434 -11.53 -30.84 25.37
N SER A 435 -10.28 -30.55 25.73
CA SER A 435 -9.30 -31.55 26.13
C SER A 435 -9.03 -31.43 27.62
N LEU A 436 -9.28 -32.50 28.36
CA LEU A 436 -9.18 -32.53 29.81
C LEU A 436 -8.30 -33.67 30.30
N ARG A 437 -8.04 -33.65 31.60
CA ARG A 437 -7.30 -34.70 32.32
C ARG A 437 -8.15 -35.17 33.49
N GLY A 438 -8.27 -36.48 33.66
CA GLY A 438 -9.07 -37.08 34.74
C GLY A 438 -8.85 -38.58 34.83
N ALA A 439 -9.20 -39.18 35.97
CA ALA A 439 -9.05 -40.62 36.20
C ALA A 439 -10.25 -41.44 35.68
N ALA A 440 -11.33 -40.77 35.26
CA ALA A 440 -12.55 -41.36 34.73
C ALA A 440 -13.28 -40.33 33.86
N PRO A 441 -14.20 -40.75 32.96
CA PRO A 441 -15.03 -39.81 32.20
C PRO A 441 -15.79 -38.82 33.10
N PRO A 442 -16.01 -37.56 32.68
CA PRO A 442 -16.83 -36.61 33.40
C PRO A 442 -18.25 -37.11 33.67
N THR A 443 -18.72 -36.90 34.90
CA THR A 443 -20.11 -37.21 35.31
C THR A 443 -21.00 -35.97 35.43
N LEU A 444 -20.42 -34.77 35.32
CA LEU A 444 -21.11 -33.48 35.41
C LEU A 444 -20.69 -32.55 34.26
N GLY A 445 -21.52 -31.54 33.97
CA GLY A 445 -21.31 -30.58 32.89
C GLY A 445 -21.89 -31.05 31.56
N THR A 446 -22.10 -30.12 30.64
CA THR A 446 -22.57 -30.39 29.27
C THR A 446 -21.36 -30.66 28.39
N TRP A 447 -21.34 -31.75 27.62
CA TRP A 447 -20.23 -32.20 26.76
C TRP A 447 -20.65 -32.32 25.30
N ALA A 448 -19.75 -31.94 24.38
CA ALA A 448 -19.95 -32.07 22.95
C ALA A 448 -19.27 -33.34 22.43
N ILE A 449 -19.74 -33.84 21.28
CA ILE A 449 -19.10 -34.98 20.61
C ILE A 449 -17.67 -34.58 20.23
N GLY A 450 -16.72 -35.47 20.52
CA GLY A 450 -15.29 -35.27 20.28
C GLY A 450 -14.53 -34.68 21.47
N ASP A 451 -15.21 -34.16 22.51
CA ASP A 451 -14.54 -33.81 23.77
C ASP A 451 -13.70 -35.00 24.23
N ASN A 452 -12.44 -34.76 24.60
CA ASN A 452 -11.53 -35.83 25.00
C ASN A 452 -11.00 -35.61 26.42
N MET A 453 -10.73 -36.72 27.09
CA MET A 453 -10.11 -36.74 28.41
C MET A 453 -8.94 -37.71 28.38
N THR A 454 -7.76 -37.22 28.71
CA THR A 454 -6.56 -38.04 28.92
C THR A 454 -6.60 -38.65 30.31
N ASN A 455 -6.40 -39.97 30.38
CA ASN A 455 -6.38 -40.68 31.65
C ASN A 455 -5.10 -40.33 32.44
N ILE A 456 -5.26 -39.83 33.67
CA ILE A 456 -4.13 -39.54 34.58
C ILE A 456 -3.76 -40.71 35.50
N ASP A 457 -4.56 -41.78 35.51
CA ASP A 457 -4.28 -43.04 36.20
C ASP A 457 -4.52 -44.24 35.25
N PRO A 458 -3.62 -44.43 34.26
CA PRO A 458 -3.70 -45.56 33.33
C PRO A 458 -3.51 -46.92 34.01
N SER A 459 -3.04 -46.96 35.27
CA SER A 459 -2.84 -48.20 36.02
C SER A 459 -4.16 -48.77 36.54
N ALA A 460 -5.06 -47.90 37.00
CA ALA A 460 -6.38 -48.29 37.49
C ALA A 460 -7.39 -48.51 36.35
N ASN A 461 -7.18 -47.88 35.19
CA ASN A 461 -8.00 -48.05 34.00
C ASN A 461 -7.10 -48.15 32.77
N PRO A 462 -6.89 -49.34 32.18
CA PRO A 462 -5.86 -49.59 31.17
C PRO A 462 -6.27 -49.02 29.80
N VAL A 463 -6.47 -47.71 29.74
CA VAL A 463 -6.85 -46.94 28.55
C VAL A 463 -6.09 -45.60 28.57
N VAL A 464 -5.70 -45.12 27.40
CA VAL A 464 -5.06 -43.81 27.23
C VAL A 464 -6.01 -42.66 27.60
N GLY A 465 -7.31 -42.83 27.33
CA GLY A 465 -8.30 -41.81 27.65
C GLY A 465 -9.72 -42.16 27.21
N TRP A 466 -10.58 -41.15 27.22
CA TRP A 466 -11.97 -41.25 26.77
C TRP A 466 -12.32 -40.15 25.79
N VAL A 467 -13.23 -40.45 24.87
CA VAL A 467 -13.82 -39.48 23.94
C VAL A 467 -15.34 -39.48 24.10
N CYS A 468 -15.94 -38.30 24.14
CA CYS A 468 -17.38 -38.13 24.16
C CYS A 468 -17.95 -38.49 22.79
N THR A 469 -18.75 -39.55 22.71
CA THR A 469 -19.37 -40.04 21.46
C THR A 469 -20.83 -39.60 21.30
N LEU A 470 -21.45 -39.07 22.35
CA LEU A 470 -22.79 -38.48 22.29
C LEU A 470 -22.83 -37.26 23.21
N ALA A 471 -23.25 -36.11 22.67
CA ALA A 471 -23.37 -34.88 23.45
C ALA A 471 -24.44 -35.01 24.56
N GLY A 472 -24.24 -34.35 25.71
CA GLY A 472 -25.19 -34.42 26.84
C GLY A 472 -24.67 -33.85 28.16
N SER A 473 -25.47 -33.94 29.23
CA SER A 473 -25.13 -33.47 30.58
C SER A 473 -25.29 -34.58 31.64
N PRO A 474 -24.30 -35.51 31.80
CA PRO A 474 -23.05 -35.58 31.05
C PRO A 474 -23.21 -36.22 29.66
N GLY A 475 -22.19 -36.07 28.80
CA GLY A 475 -22.13 -36.78 27.52
C GLY A 475 -21.89 -38.28 27.71
N THR A 476 -22.01 -39.07 26.63
CA THR A 476 -21.64 -40.49 26.64
C THR A 476 -20.19 -40.64 26.20
N TRP A 477 -19.38 -41.35 26.98
CA TRP A 477 -17.95 -41.46 26.75
C TRP A 477 -17.53 -42.89 26.39
N LYS A 478 -16.65 -43.03 25.40
CA LYS A 478 -16.00 -44.30 25.06
C LYS A 478 -14.49 -44.24 25.35
N PRO A 479 -13.93 -45.29 25.96
CA PRO A 479 -12.49 -45.39 26.12
C PRO A 479 -11.79 -45.57 24.76
N TYR A 480 -10.53 -45.13 24.66
CA TYR A 480 -9.65 -45.41 23.53
C TYR A 480 -8.21 -45.69 24.01
N GLY A 481 -7.41 -46.32 23.14
CA GLY A 481 -6.03 -46.67 23.43
C GLY A 481 -5.90 -47.65 24.59
N ALA A 482 -6.51 -48.83 24.48
CA ALA A 482 -6.36 -49.87 25.50
C ALA A 482 -4.87 -50.22 25.70
N LEU A 483 -4.45 -50.34 26.97
CA LEU A 483 -3.09 -50.67 27.39
C LEU A 483 -3.06 -52.14 27.79
N THR A 484 -2.44 -52.99 26.96
CA THR A 484 -2.21 -54.40 27.30
C THR A 484 -0.83 -54.58 27.90
N SER A 485 -0.75 -55.41 28.95
CA SER A 485 0.49 -55.77 29.66
C SER A 485 1.44 -56.61 28.82
#